data_AF-A0A1F8NHA9-F1
#
_entry.id   AF-A0A1F8NHA9-F1
#
_cell.length_a   1.000
_cell.length_b   1.000
_cell.length_c   1.000
_cell.angle_alpha   90.00
_cell.angle_beta   90.00
_cell.angle_gamma   90.00
#
_symmetry.space_group_name_H-M   'P 1'
#
loop_
_entity.id
_entity.type
_entity.pdbx_description
1 polymer ?
#
loop_
_entity_poly.entity_id
_entity_poly.type
_entity_poly.pdbx_seq_one_letter_code
_entity_poly.pdbx_strand_id
1 'polypeptide(L)'
;MTQTHTYFADLMQEMGDVSADSIVSRTLYSDEALKVILFGFAPGQELSEHTASMPAVIHILDGKAQLTVGGDDRPAGPGTWVR
;
A
#
# COMPACT_ATOMS: atom_id res chain seq x y z
N MET A 1 10.24 -22.26 19.80
CA MET A 1 10.25 -20.79 19.89
C MET A 1 9.25 -20.25 18.90
N THR A 2 8.12 -19.74 19.37
CA THR A 2 7.08 -19.15 18.52
C THR A 2 7.56 -17.78 18.06
N GLN A 3 7.73 -17.58 16.75
CA GLN A 3 8.18 -16.31 16.21
C GLN A 3 7.04 -15.28 16.37
N THR A 4 7.26 -14.23 17.16
CA THR A 4 6.26 -13.19 17.51
C THR A 4 6.21 -12.03 16.52
N HIS A 5 6.92 -12.12 15.40
CA HIS A 5 7.05 -11.04 14.42
C HIS A 5 6.89 -11.59 13.01
N THR A 6 6.41 -10.72 12.12
CA THR A 6 6.40 -10.96 10.68
C THR A 6 7.62 -10.28 10.08
N TYR A 7 8.38 -11.02 9.28
CA TYR A 7 9.56 -10.50 8.58
C TYR A 7 9.44 -10.76 7.08
N PHE A 8 9.56 -9.70 6.29
CA PHE A 8 9.70 -9.76 4.84
C PHE A 8 11.07 -9.18 4.49
N ALA A 9 11.91 -9.96 3.81
CA ALA A 9 13.22 -9.48 3.38
C ALA A 9 13.10 -8.41 2.28
N ASP A 10 12.06 -8.53 1.45
CA ASP A 10 11.77 -7.63 0.34
C ASP A 10 10.25 -7.60 0.09
N LEU A 11 9.61 -6.47 0.35
CA LEU A 11 8.17 -6.31 0.14
C LEU A 11 7.79 -6.38 -1.34
N MET A 12 8.70 -6.06 -2.27
CA MET A 12 8.41 -6.11 -3.70
C MET A 12 8.22 -7.55 -4.19
N GLN A 13 8.95 -8.51 -3.62
CA GLN A 13 8.79 -9.93 -3.94
C GLN A 13 7.44 -10.48 -3.49
N GLU A 14 6.85 -9.90 -2.44
CA GLU A 14 5.55 -10.32 -1.93
C GLU A 14 4.39 -9.86 -2.81
N MET A 15 4.56 -8.86 -3.68
CA MET A 15 3.47 -8.43 -4.57
C MET A 15 3.10 -9.53 -5.58
N GLY A 16 4.10 -10.14 -6.22
CA GLY A 16 3.90 -10.97 -7.40
C GLY A 16 3.57 -10.13 -8.65
N ASP A 17 2.97 -10.76 -9.66
CA ASP A 17 2.66 -10.10 -10.93
C ASP A 17 1.39 -9.23 -10.82
N VAL A 18 1.52 -7.97 -11.25
CA VAL A 18 0.40 -7.06 -11.45
C VAL A 18 0.03 -7.05 -12.93
N SER A 19 -1.08 -7.73 -13.27
CA SER A 19 -1.57 -7.81 -14.65
C SER A 19 -1.97 -6.44 -15.19
N ALA A 20 -1.95 -6.27 -16.51
CA ALA A 20 -2.52 -5.10 -17.16
C ALA A 20 -3.97 -4.88 -16.70
N ASP A 21 -4.34 -3.61 -16.52
CA ASP A 21 -5.67 -3.18 -16.10
C ASP A 21 -6.16 -3.80 -14.77
N SER A 22 -5.24 -4.06 -13.85
CA SER A 22 -5.57 -4.69 -12.56
C SER A 22 -5.02 -3.94 -11.35
N ILE A 23 -5.70 -4.14 -10.22
CA ILE A 23 -5.25 -3.77 -8.89
C ILE A 23 -5.10 -5.06 -8.10
N VAL A 24 -3.91 -5.30 -7.57
CA VAL A 24 -3.60 -6.45 -6.71
C VAL A 24 -3.45 -5.94 -5.29
N SER A 25 -4.10 -6.59 -4.33
CA SER A 25 -3.95 -6.28 -2.91
C SER A 25 -3.60 -7.53 -2.12
N ARG A 26 -2.60 -7.45 -1.26
CA ARG A 26 -2.18 -8.52 -0.37
C ARG A 26 -2.16 -8.04 1.07
N THR A 27 -2.94 -8.69 1.93
CA THR A 27 -2.85 -8.46 3.37
C THR A 27 -1.59 -9.12 3.91
N LEU A 28 -0.64 -8.32 4.40
CA LEU A 28 0.60 -8.80 5.01
C LEU A 28 0.42 -9.10 6.50
N TYR A 29 -0.45 -8.34 7.16
CA TYR A 29 -0.81 -8.52 8.57
C TYR A 29 -2.19 -7.94 8.84
N SER A 30 -2.96 -8.58 9.72
CA SER A 30 -4.24 -8.05 10.18
C SER A 30 -4.58 -8.62 11.54
N ASP A 31 -4.78 -7.73 12.51
CA ASP A 31 -5.40 -8.03 13.79
C ASP A 31 -6.36 -6.88 14.20
N GLU A 32 -6.75 -6.83 15.46
CA GLU A 32 -7.66 -5.79 15.99
C GLU A 32 -6.99 -4.40 16.07
N ALA A 33 -5.66 -4.33 16.10
CA ALA A 33 -4.90 -3.10 16.34
C ALA A 33 -4.23 -2.55 15.07
N LEU A 34 -3.88 -3.42 14.12
CA LEU A 34 -3.08 -3.09 12.95
C LEU A 34 -3.52 -3.89 11.73
N LYS A 35 -3.67 -3.19 10.60
CA LYS A 35 -3.85 -3.78 9.28
C LYS A 35 -2.78 -3.27 8.33
N VAL A 36 -2.01 -4.18 7.76
CA VAL A 36 -0.97 -3.89 6.77
C VAL A 36 -1.34 -4.55 5.45
N ILE A 37 -1.55 -3.75 4.42
CA ILE A 37 -1.90 -4.21 3.07
C ILE A 37 -0.87 -3.67 2.10
N LEU A 38 -0.34 -4.54 1.26
CA LEU A 38 0.48 -4.19 0.13
C LEU A 38 -0.40 -4.08 -1.12
N PHE A 39 -0.32 -2.95 -1.82
CA PHE A 39 -1.08 -2.71 -3.04
C PHE A 39 -0.17 -2.60 -4.25
N GLY A 40 -0.60 -3.18 -5.37
CA GLY A 40 0.03 -3.11 -6.67
C GLY A 40 -0.98 -2.60 -7.69
N PHE A 41 -0.60 -1.55 -8.41
CA PHE A 41 -1.46 -0.87 -9.38
C PHE A 41 -0.85 -0.99 -10.77
N ALA A 42 -1.62 -1.49 -11.73
CA ALA A 42 -1.26 -1.31 -13.13
C ALA A 42 -1.34 0.18 -13.51
N PRO A 43 -0.60 0.64 -14.52
CA PRO A 43 -0.67 2.03 -14.98
C PRO A 43 -2.11 2.46 -15.29
N GLY A 44 -2.51 3.63 -14.77
CA GLY A 44 -3.86 4.18 -14.96
C GLY A 44 -4.92 3.63 -14.01
N GLN A 45 -4.59 2.65 -13.16
CA GLN A 45 -5.48 2.19 -12.10
C GLN A 45 -5.44 3.12 -10.90
N GLU A 46 -6.56 3.20 -10.19
CA GLU A 46 -6.75 4.05 -9.02
C GLU A 46 -7.62 3.35 -7.97
N LEU A 47 -7.49 3.76 -6.71
CA LEU A 47 -8.49 3.47 -5.69
C LEU A 47 -9.40 4.68 -5.53
N SER A 48 -10.70 4.41 -5.42
CA SER A 48 -11.64 5.44 -5.01
C SER A 48 -11.27 5.98 -3.63
N GLU A 49 -11.39 7.30 -3.48
CA GLU A 49 -11.26 7.96 -2.19
C GLU A 49 -12.21 7.32 -1.18
N HIS A 50 -11.66 6.97 -0.02
CA HIS A 50 -12.43 6.45 1.08
C HIS A 50 -11.83 6.90 2.41
N THR A 51 -12.68 7.01 3.42
CA THR A 51 -12.27 7.39 4.77
C THR A 51 -11.80 6.16 5.54
N ALA A 52 -10.57 6.21 6.07
CA ALA A 52 -10.10 5.19 6.98
C ALA A 52 -10.77 5.34 8.36
N SER A 53 -11.19 4.23 8.97
CA SER A 53 -11.80 4.21 10.31
C SER A 53 -10.79 4.36 11.45
N MET A 54 -9.49 4.35 11.12
CA MET A 54 -8.36 4.49 12.03
C MET A 54 -7.25 5.29 11.32
N PRO A 55 -6.25 5.83 12.05
CA PRO A 55 -5.11 6.48 11.43
C PRO A 55 -4.45 5.56 10.39
N ALA A 56 -4.32 6.06 9.17
CA ALA A 56 -3.72 5.32 8.06
C ALA A 56 -2.32 5.86 7.77
N VAL A 57 -1.48 5.02 7.17
CA VAL A 57 -0.18 5.42 6.63
C VAL A 57 -0.09 4.86 5.23
N ILE A 58 0.38 5.68 4.29
CA ILE A 58 0.66 5.29 2.91
C ILE A 58 2.15 5.47 2.67
N HIS A 59 2.81 4.42 2.17
CA HIS A 59 4.22 4.45 1.79
C HIS A 59 4.36 3.91 0.37
N ILE A 60 4.87 4.73 -0.53
CA ILE A 60 5.13 4.33 -1.92
C ILE A 60 6.48 3.65 -1.98
N LEU A 61 6.48 2.35 -2.28
CA LEU A 61 7.69 1.54 -2.34
C LEU A 61 8.37 1.62 -3.72
N ASP A 62 7.57 1.67 -4.78
CA ASP A 62 8.04 1.74 -6.17
C ASP A 62 7.01 2.47 -7.06
N GLY A 63 7.43 2.87 -8.25
CA GLY A 63 6.57 3.51 -9.26
C GLY A 63 6.29 4.99 -8.99
N LYS A 64 5.33 5.55 -9.72
CA LYS A 64 4.88 6.94 -9.58
C LYS A 64 3.36 6.96 -9.53
N ALA A 65 2.82 7.78 -8.64
CA ALA A 65 1.39 7.95 -8.45
C ALA A 65 1.06 9.42 -8.17
N GLN A 66 -0.21 9.76 -8.34
CA GLN A 66 -0.80 10.96 -7.78
C GLN A 66 -1.57 10.54 -6.53
N LEU A 67 -1.29 11.17 -5.39
CA LEU A 67 -1.93 10.83 -4.12
C LEU A 67 -2.81 12.00 -3.68
N THR A 68 -4.09 11.72 -3.41
CA THR A 68 -5.04 12.67 -2.84
C THR A 68 -5.27 12.31 -1.38
N VAL A 69 -4.90 13.20 -0.44
CA VAL A 69 -5.14 13.00 0.99
C VAL A 69 -5.77 14.25 1.59
N GLY A 70 -6.99 14.11 2.13
CA GLY A 70 -7.72 15.24 2.73
C GLY A 70 -8.04 16.35 1.73
N GLY A 71 -8.20 16.01 0.45
CA GLY A 71 -8.41 16.96 -0.65
C GLY A 71 -7.12 17.58 -1.22
N ASP A 72 -5.94 17.28 -0.66
CA ASP A 72 -4.65 17.74 -1.19
C ASP A 72 -4.05 16.72 -2.15
N ASP A 73 -3.87 17.15 -3.40
CA ASP A 73 -3.19 16.38 -4.44
C ASP A 73 -1.68 16.56 -4.38
N ARG A 74 -0.93 15.45 -4.24
CA ARG A 74 0.53 15.46 -4.24
C ARG A 74 1.13 14.37 -5.14
N PRO A 75 2.17 14.67 -5.93
CA PRO A 75 2.91 13.64 -6.63
C PRO A 75 3.61 12.73 -5.62
N ALA A 76 3.60 11.43 -5.87
CA ALA A 76 4.19 10.44 -5.00
C ALA A 76 5.08 9.48 -5.81
N GLY A 77 6.29 9.26 -5.32
CA GLY A 77 7.26 8.30 -5.87
C GLY A 77 7.92 7.50 -4.75
N PRO A 78 8.91 6.64 -5.05
CA PRO A 78 9.52 5.76 -4.08
C PRO A 78 10.05 6.54 -2.87
N GLY A 79 9.71 6.09 -1.66
CA GLY A 79 10.04 6.77 -0.40
C GLY A 79 9.05 7.86 0.03
N THR A 80 7.99 8.12 -0.74
CA THR A 80 6.91 9.03 -0.30
C THR A 80 6.14 8.39 0.84
N TRP A 81 5.97 9.12 1.94
CA TRP A 81 5.27 8.68 3.14
C TRP A 81 4.23 9.72 3.57
N VAL A 82 3.01 9.27 3.85
CA VAL A 82 1.89 10.10 4.33
C VAL A 82 1.15 9.40 5.47
N ARG A 83 0.61 10.19 6.41
CA ARG A 83 -0.24 9.77 7.52
C ARG A 83 -1.38 10.76 7.70
#